data_AF-A0A8S0QRJ7-F1
#
_entry.id   AF-A0A8S0QRJ7-F1
#
_cell.length_a   1.000
_cell.length_b   1.000
_cell.length_c   1.000
_cell.angle_alpha   90.00
_cell.angle_beta   90.00
_cell.angle_gamma   90.00
#
_symmetry.space_group_name_H-M   'P 1'
#
loop_
_entity.id
_entity.type
_entity.pdbx_description
1 polymer ?
#
loop_
_entity_poly.entity_id
_entity_poly.type
_entity_poly.pdbx_seq_one_letter_code
_entity_poly.pdbx_strand_id
1 'polypeptide(L)'
;MDPTYTNWFHHGERLISNVDTTNKMKIFNLFEAAHTNEEHNKEVCEENLDDDISRLVKDAKTPLYLGNEKYTNLSSIVTLYKFKTISGWSNNSFTELLNILHDMLPEGNVIPTSTICIGKFLKTFDLGYQKIHACVNDCYLFRNDKKELDSYPKCGSLRWKVDKQT
;
A
#
# COMPACT_ATOMS: atom_id res chain seq x y z
N MET A 1 17.45 0.34 -14.49
CA MET A 1 16.99 -0.99 -14.07
C MET A 1 16.93 -1.87 -15.31
N ASP A 2 17.61 -3.01 -15.30
CA ASP A 2 17.58 -3.97 -16.40
C ASP A 2 16.17 -4.61 -16.46
N PRO A 3 15.43 -4.48 -17.58
CA PRO A 3 14.08 -5.04 -17.70
C PRO A 3 14.04 -6.57 -17.65
N THR A 4 15.18 -7.24 -17.77
CA THR A 4 15.29 -8.70 -17.63
C THR A 4 15.48 -9.15 -16.17
N TYR A 5 15.77 -8.22 -15.26
CA TYR A 5 15.91 -8.47 -13.82
C TYR A 5 14.54 -8.59 -13.14
N THR A 6 13.85 -9.69 -13.46
CA THR A 6 12.48 -9.99 -13.01
C THR A 6 12.44 -10.76 -11.69
N ASN A 7 13.55 -11.37 -11.29
CA ASN A 7 13.66 -12.10 -10.04
C ASN A 7 14.75 -11.47 -9.16
N TRP A 8 14.36 -10.92 -8.01
CA TRP A 8 15.26 -10.18 -7.13
C TRP A 8 16.00 -11.13 -6.19
N PHE A 9 16.64 -12.17 -6.76
CA PHE A 9 17.34 -13.20 -5.99
C PHE A 9 18.51 -12.62 -5.19
N HIS A 10 19.19 -11.59 -5.73
CA HIS A 10 20.20 -10.85 -4.97
C HIS A 10 19.60 -9.98 -3.86
N HIS A 11 18.29 -9.77 -3.79
CA HIS A 11 17.61 -9.07 -2.70
C HIS A 11 16.77 -10.02 -1.82
N GLY A 12 17.04 -11.32 -1.88
CA GLY A 12 16.46 -12.31 -0.96
C GLY A 12 15.05 -12.79 -1.31
N GLU A 13 14.58 -12.62 -2.55
CA GLU A 13 13.37 -13.30 -3.01
C GLU A 13 13.64 -14.78 -3.21
N ARG A 14 12.78 -15.62 -2.63
CA ARG A 14 12.70 -17.03 -3.02
C ARG A 14 12.02 -17.09 -4.38
N LEU A 15 12.36 -18.14 -5.15
CA LEU A 15 11.56 -18.53 -6.30
C LEU A 15 10.10 -18.63 -5.86
N ILE A 16 9.22 -17.83 -6.47
CA ILE A 16 7.81 -17.74 -6.10
C ILE A 16 7.21 -19.14 -6.28
N SER A 17 6.73 -19.73 -5.18
CA SER A 17 5.85 -20.90 -5.21
C SER A 17 4.40 -20.44 -5.07
N ASN A 18 3.47 -21.10 -5.75
CA ASN A 18 2.07 -20.70 -5.98
C ASN A 18 1.21 -20.37 -4.73
N VAL A 19 1.73 -20.58 -3.52
CA VAL A 19 1.00 -20.45 -2.26
C VAL A 19 0.75 -18.98 -1.87
N ASP A 20 1.73 -18.09 -2.09
CA ASP A 20 1.63 -16.67 -1.68
C ASP A 20 0.70 -15.86 -2.61
N THR A 21 0.61 -16.27 -3.88
CA THR A 21 -0.36 -15.75 -4.86
C THR A 21 -1.79 -16.02 -4.39
N THR A 22 -2.03 -17.15 -3.72
CA THR A 22 -3.38 -17.61 -3.36
C THR A 22 -4.07 -16.65 -2.38
N ASN A 23 -3.36 -16.07 -1.42
CA ASN A 23 -3.96 -15.15 -0.44
C ASN A 23 -4.21 -13.76 -1.03
N LYS A 24 -3.31 -13.23 -1.86
CA LYS A 24 -3.55 -11.97 -2.60
C LYS A 24 -4.69 -12.10 -3.61
N MET A 25 -4.79 -13.26 -4.26
CA MET A 25 -5.86 -13.57 -5.20
C MET A 25 -7.21 -13.73 -4.49
N LYS A 26 -7.25 -14.21 -3.24
CA LYS A 26 -8.49 -14.22 -2.43
C LYS A 26 -9.03 -12.81 -2.17
N ILE A 27 -8.18 -11.86 -1.79
CA ILE A 27 -8.62 -10.46 -1.54
C ILE A 27 -9.08 -9.80 -2.83
N PHE A 28 -8.34 -9.99 -3.93
CA PHE A 28 -8.72 -9.48 -5.25
C PHE A 28 -10.03 -10.10 -5.76
N ASN A 29 -10.21 -11.41 -5.60
CA ASN A 29 -11.44 -12.11 -5.99
C ASN A 29 -12.64 -11.70 -5.12
N LEU A 30 -12.42 -11.40 -3.83
CA LEU A 30 -13.47 -10.89 -2.94
C LEU A 30 -13.89 -9.47 -3.35
N PHE A 31 -12.92 -8.64 -3.77
CA PHE A 31 -13.19 -7.33 -4.35
C PHE A 31 -13.99 -7.44 -5.65
N GLU A 32 -13.60 -8.33 -6.57
CA GLU A 32 -14.35 -8.60 -7.82
C GLU A 32 -15.76 -9.14 -7.57
N ALA A 33 -15.91 -10.08 -6.63
CA ALA A 33 -17.22 -10.63 -6.26
C ALA A 33 -18.16 -9.55 -5.69
N ALA A 34 -17.63 -8.53 -5.01
CA ALA A 34 -18.39 -7.36 -4.55
C ALA A 34 -18.71 -6.35 -5.68
N HIS A 35 -18.22 -6.58 -6.90
CA HIS A 35 -18.51 -5.81 -8.12
C HIS A 35 -19.46 -6.55 -9.09
N THR A 36 -19.56 -7.88 -9.01
CA THR A 36 -20.52 -8.68 -9.78
C THR A 36 -21.70 -9.09 -8.90
N ASN A 37 -22.90 -8.56 -9.20
CA ASN A 37 -24.15 -8.98 -8.56
C ASN A 37 -24.46 -10.45 -8.90
N GLU A 38 -23.97 -11.41 -8.12
CA GLU A 38 -24.61 -12.71 -7.97
C GLU A 38 -24.68 -13.08 -6.49
N GLU A 39 -25.91 -13.06 -5.97
CA GLU A 39 -26.29 -13.63 -4.68
C GLU A 39 -25.92 -15.11 -4.68
N HIS A 40 -25.00 -15.55 -3.81
CA HIS A 40 -24.98 -16.93 -3.32
C HIS A 40 -24.48 -16.97 -1.87
N ASN A 41 -25.43 -17.29 -0.98
CA ASN A 41 -25.25 -17.55 0.44
C ASN A 41 -24.16 -18.57 0.73
N LYS A 42 -23.22 -18.22 1.64
CA LYS A 42 -22.59 -19.16 2.57
C LYS A 42 -22.35 -18.46 3.90
N GLU A 43 -23.17 -18.82 4.88
CA GLU A 43 -23.02 -18.48 6.30
C GLU A 43 -21.65 -18.91 6.82
N VAL A 44 -20.90 -17.96 7.37
CA VAL A 44 -20.00 -18.16 8.51
C VAL A 44 -20.13 -16.92 9.38
N CYS A 45 -20.81 -17.05 10.52
CA CYS A 45 -20.99 -15.97 11.48
C CYS A 45 -19.70 -15.76 12.28
N GLU A 46 -18.93 -14.72 11.93
CA GLU A 46 -18.02 -14.04 12.86
C GLU A 46 -18.61 -12.65 13.13
N GLU A 47 -19.40 -12.55 14.21
CA GLU A 47 -20.28 -11.42 14.57
C GLU A 47 -19.54 -10.08 14.83
N ASN A 48 -18.25 -9.97 14.51
CA ASN A 48 -17.48 -8.72 14.54
C ASN A 48 -16.60 -8.51 13.29
N LEU A 49 -16.30 -9.56 12.52
CA LEU A 49 -15.47 -9.44 11.32
C LEU A 49 -16.27 -8.84 10.15
N ASP A 50 -17.54 -9.22 10.03
CA ASP A 50 -18.42 -8.72 8.97
C ASP A 50 -18.67 -7.21 9.09
N ASP A 51 -18.82 -6.69 10.31
CA ASP A 51 -19.03 -5.26 10.55
C ASP A 51 -17.78 -4.44 10.22
N ASP A 52 -16.59 -4.93 10.57
CA ASP A 52 -15.32 -4.27 10.24
C ASP A 52 -15.05 -4.29 8.73
N ILE A 53 -15.29 -5.42 8.05
CA ILE A 53 -15.17 -5.53 6.60
C ILE A 53 -16.19 -4.63 5.90
N SER A 54 -17.44 -4.63 6.35
CA SER A 54 -18.51 -3.78 5.83
C SER A 54 -18.16 -2.30 5.93
N ARG A 55 -17.60 -1.86 7.08
CA ARG A 55 -17.11 -0.50 7.26
C ARG A 55 -15.98 -0.16 6.29
N LEU A 56 -14.99 -1.05 6.12
CA LEU A 56 -13.89 -0.84 5.18
C LEU A 56 -14.39 -0.72 3.74
N VAL A 57 -15.32 -1.57 3.33
CA VAL A 57 -15.94 -1.50 2.00
C VAL A 57 -16.70 -0.19 1.82
N LYS A 58 -17.44 0.26 2.83
CA LYS A 58 -18.14 1.55 2.81
C LYS A 58 -17.16 2.72 2.67
N ASP A 59 -16.09 2.74 3.45
CA ASP A 59 -15.07 3.78 3.40
C ASP A 59 -14.35 3.81 2.05
N ALA A 60 -14.07 2.65 1.45
CA ALA A 60 -13.46 2.54 0.12
C ALA A 60 -14.37 3.03 -1.00
N LYS A 61 -15.68 2.72 -0.91
CA LYS A 61 -16.71 3.05 -1.91
C LYS A 61 -17.28 4.46 -1.74
N THR A 62 -16.99 5.14 -0.62
CA THR A 62 -17.46 6.51 -0.38
C THR A 62 -17.01 7.43 -1.51
N PRO A 63 -17.92 8.19 -2.16
CA PRO A 63 -17.55 9.17 -3.18
C PRO A 63 -16.53 10.19 -2.65
N LEU A 64 -15.62 10.66 -3.50
CA LEU A 64 -14.60 11.64 -3.11
C LEU A 64 -15.22 12.92 -2.50
N TYR A 65 -16.39 13.29 -2.98
CA TYR A 65 -17.28 14.29 -2.41
C TYR A 65 -18.70 13.99 -2.88
N LEU A 66 -19.71 14.63 -2.29
CA LEU A 66 -21.11 14.39 -2.64
C LEU A 66 -21.38 14.59 -4.15
N GLY A 67 -21.94 13.58 -4.80
CA GLY A 67 -22.23 13.61 -6.24
C GLY A 67 -21.05 13.28 -7.16
N ASN A 68 -19.87 12.91 -6.63
CA ASN A 68 -18.77 12.43 -7.45
C ASN A 68 -18.97 10.97 -7.87
N GLU A 69 -19.40 10.75 -9.12
CA GLU A 69 -19.60 9.41 -9.67
C GLU A 69 -18.31 8.76 -10.21
N LYS A 70 -17.28 9.57 -10.48
CA LYS A 70 -16.05 9.11 -11.13
C LYS A 70 -15.03 8.55 -10.15
N TYR A 71 -14.94 9.15 -8.97
CA TYR A 71 -13.92 8.82 -7.99
C TYR A 71 -14.53 8.53 -6.62
N THR A 72 -14.18 7.36 -6.10
CA THR A 72 -14.34 6.97 -4.70
C THR A 72 -13.11 7.35 -3.88
N ASN A 73 -13.17 7.23 -2.57
CA ASN A 73 -12.04 7.45 -1.66
C ASN A 73 -10.84 6.58 -2.07
N LEU A 74 -11.03 5.26 -2.20
CA LEU A 74 -9.94 4.35 -2.56
C LEU A 74 -9.38 4.64 -3.95
N SER A 75 -10.23 4.85 -4.97
CA SER A 75 -9.75 5.12 -6.33
C SER A 75 -9.03 6.48 -6.44
N SER A 76 -9.47 7.50 -5.69
CA SER A 76 -8.77 8.79 -5.58
C SER A 76 -7.38 8.61 -5.00
N ILE A 77 -7.29 7.89 -3.88
CA ILE A 77 -6.01 7.64 -3.19
C ILE A 77 -5.04 6.89 -4.09
N VAL A 78 -5.48 5.78 -4.69
CA VAL A 78 -4.64 4.97 -5.59
C VAL A 78 -4.16 5.80 -6.79
N THR A 79 -5.05 6.59 -7.39
CA THR A 79 -4.72 7.44 -8.55
C THR A 79 -3.69 8.51 -8.18
N LEU A 80 -3.91 9.25 -7.10
CA LEU A 80 -3.00 10.30 -6.63
C LEU A 80 -1.64 9.72 -6.20
N TYR A 81 -1.65 8.58 -5.52
CA TYR A 81 -0.42 7.94 -5.06
C TYR A 81 0.39 7.36 -6.22
N LYS A 82 -0.28 6.79 -7.24
CA LYS A 82 0.37 6.38 -8.49
C LYS A 82 1.02 7.57 -9.20
N PHE A 83 0.33 8.70 -9.28
CA PHE A 83 0.90 9.92 -9.85
C PHE A 83 2.15 10.36 -9.07
N LYS A 84 2.05 10.41 -7.73
CA LYS A 84 3.18 10.74 -6.85
C LYS A 84 4.41 9.87 -7.13
N THR A 85 4.22 8.55 -7.23
CA THR A 85 5.34 7.61 -7.40
C THR A 85 5.96 7.70 -8.79
N ILE A 86 5.14 7.80 -9.84
CA ILE A 86 5.62 7.94 -11.22
C ILE A 86 6.36 9.28 -11.43
N SER A 87 5.86 10.34 -10.83
CA SER A 87 6.45 11.69 -10.95
C SER A 87 7.57 11.97 -9.95
N GLY A 88 7.90 11.03 -9.06
CA GLY A 88 9.00 11.19 -8.09
C GLY A 88 8.76 12.27 -7.03
N TRP A 89 7.50 12.56 -6.69
CA TRP A 89 7.17 13.63 -5.75
C TRP A 89 7.62 13.29 -4.32
N SER A 90 8.23 14.27 -3.66
CA SER A 90 8.57 14.18 -2.24
C SER A 90 7.30 14.04 -1.38
N ASN A 91 7.42 13.46 -0.19
CA ASN A 91 6.27 13.36 0.71
C ASN A 91 5.79 14.73 1.20
N ASN A 92 6.69 15.69 1.37
CA ASN A 92 6.36 17.04 1.85
C ASN A 92 5.57 17.81 0.78
N SER A 93 6.14 17.93 -0.44
CA SER A 93 5.47 18.63 -1.54
C SER A 93 4.14 17.98 -1.93
N PHE A 94 4.04 16.66 -1.85
CA PHE A 94 2.77 15.97 -2.09
C PHE A 94 1.75 16.20 -0.99
N THR A 95 2.19 16.29 0.28
CA THR A 95 1.30 16.63 1.40
C THR A 95 0.76 18.06 1.24
N GLU A 96 1.57 19.01 0.81
CA GLU A 96 1.11 20.37 0.49
C GLU A 96 0.07 20.38 -0.63
N LEU A 97 0.31 19.65 -1.73
CA LEU A 97 -0.68 19.50 -2.80
C LEU A 97 -1.99 18.91 -2.31
N LEU A 98 -1.95 17.88 -1.46
CA LEU A 98 -3.15 17.26 -0.90
C LEU A 98 -4.00 18.25 -0.09
N ASN A 99 -3.35 19.12 0.69
CA ASN A 99 -4.06 20.18 1.42
C ASN A 99 -4.69 21.21 0.46
N ILE A 100 -3.96 21.63 -0.57
CA ILE A 100 -4.51 22.53 -1.60
C ILE A 100 -5.72 21.89 -2.30
N LEU A 101 -5.64 20.61 -2.66
CA LEU A 101 -6.75 19.90 -3.29
C LEU A 101 -7.95 19.76 -2.34
N HIS A 102 -7.71 19.49 -1.06
CA HIS A 102 -8.76 19.44 -0.04
C HIS A 102 -9.53 20.76 0.04
N ASP A 103 -8.82 21.90 -0.02
CA ASP A 103 -9.42 23.24 0.03
C ASP A 103 -10.11 23.65 -1.28
N MET A 104 -9.65 23.13 -2.42
CA MET A 104 -10.26 23.37 -3.74
C MET A 104 -11.53 22.55 -3.99
N LEU A 105 -11.67 21.40 -3.34
CA LEU A 105 -12.81 20.51 -3.49
C LEU A 105 -14.01 20.96 -2.65
N PRO A 106 -15.24 20.51 -2.99
CA PRO A 106 -16.42 20.83 -2.21
C PRO A 106 -16.29 20.44 -0.74
N GLU A 107 -17.06 21.12 0.13
CA GLU A 107 -17.13 20.79 1.54
C GLU A 107 -17.62 19.35 1.76
N GLY A 108 -17.02 18.67 2.74
CA GLY A 108 -17.29 17.25 3.00
C GLY A 108 -16.57 16.27 2.07
N ASN A 109 -15.55 16.73 1.34
CA ASN A 109 -14.69 15.83 0.58
C ASN A 109 -13.85 14.94 1.51
N VAL A 110 -13.48 13.76 1.00
CA VAL A 110 -12.73 12.73 1.74
C VAL A 110 -11.29 12.60 1.25
N ILE A 111 -10.75 13.61 0.56
CA ILE A 111 -9.37 13.55 0.09
C ILE A 111 -8.42 13.54 1.31
N PRO A 112 -7.42 12.65 1.36
CA PRO A 112 -6.49 12.66 2.50
C PRO A 112 -5.63 13.92 2.48
N THR A 113 -5.35 14.48 3.65
CA THR A 113 -4.55 15.69 3.82
C THR A 113 -3.05 15.41 4.02
N SER A 114 -2.64 14.15 4.07
CA SER A 114 -1.22 13.79 4.19
C SER A 114 -0.87 12.40 3.64
N THR A 115 0.40 12.22 3.31
CA THR A 115 0.96 10.89 2.95
C THR A 115 0.86 9.87 4.09
N ILE A 116 0.84 10.32 5.34
CA ILE A 116 0.64 9.46 6.52
C ILE A 116 -0.79 8.95 6.57
N CYS A 117 -1.78 9.84 6.34
CA CYS A 117 -3.19 9.46 6.27
C CYS A 117 -3.43 8.43 5.15
N ILE A 118 -2.83 8.65 3.98
CA ILE A 118 -2.86 7.68 2.88
C ILE A 118 -2.26 6.33 3.30
N GLY A 119 -1.09 6.34 3.94
CA GLY A 119 -0.45 5.10 4.38
C GLY A 119 -1.29 4.33 5.42
N LYS A 120 -1.94 5.04 6.35
CA LYS A 120 -2.87 4.43 7.32
C LYS A 120 -4.08 3.81 6.62
N PHE A 121 -4.69 4.54 5.68
CA PHE A 121 -5.82 4.06 4.90
C PHE A 121 -5.44 2.82 4.08
N LEU A 122 -4.35 2.86 3.32
CA LEU A 122 -3.93 1.68 2.54
C LEU A 122 -3.63 0.47 3.44
N LYS A 123 -3.09 0.69 4.64
CA LYS A 123 -2.83 -0.39 5.60
C LYS A 123 -4.12 -1.06 6.08
N THR A 124 -5.26 -0.38 6.15
CA THR A 124 -6.54 -1.03 6.54
C THR A 124 -7.05 -2.00 5.48
N PHE A 125 -6.60 -1.86 4.22
CA PHE A 125 -6.91 -2.78 3.11
C PHE A 125 -5.78 -3.79 2.85
N ASP A 126 -4.80 -3.89 3.75
CA ASP A 126 -3.56 -4.65 3.54
C ASP A 126 -2.78 -4.24 2.26
N LEU A 127 -3.02 -3.02 1.78
CA LEU A 127 -2.31 -2.36 0.67
C LEU A 127 -1.15 -1.49 1.18
N GLY A 128 -0.77 -1.66 2.45
CA GLY A 128 0.35 -0.98 3.06
C GLY A 128 1.69 -1.43 2.48
N TYR A 129 2.76 -0.70 2.79
CA TYR A 129 4.12 -1.08 2.41
C TYR A 129 4.97 -1.36 3.65
N GLN A 130 5.85 -2.35 3.53
CA GLN A 130 6.89 -2.61 4.52
C GLN A 130 8.16 -1.86 4.12
N LYS A 131 8.69 -1.03 5.02
CA LYS A 131 10.02 -0.44 4.84
C LYS A 131 11.08 -1.50 5.13
N ILE A 132 11.91 -1.79 4.13
CA ILE A 132 13.03 -2.73 4.24
C ILE A 132 14.31 -1.93 4.10
N HIS A 133 15.25 -2.11 5.03
CA HIS A 133 16.54 -1.43 4.91
C HIS A 133 17.29 -2.00 3.70
N ALA A 134 17.89 -1.12 2.91
CA ALA A 134 18.78 -1.50 1.83
C ALA A 134 20.23 -1.34 2.30
N CYS A 135 21.14 -2.12 1.71
CA CYS A 135 22.56 -1.84 1.76
C CYS A 135 22.84 -0.48 1.12
N VAL A 136 23.79 0.30 1.66
CA VAL A 136 24.18 1.62 1.10
C VAL A 136 24.67 1.52 -0.36
N ASN A 137 25.28 0.39 -0.72
CA ASN A 137 25.73 0.09 -2.08
C ASN A 137 24.66 -0.62 -2.92
N ASP A 138 23.40 -0.60 -2.49
CA ASP A 138 22.24 -1.26 -3.10
C ASP A 138 22.43 -2.76 -3.43
N CYS A 139 23.39 -3.41 -2.76
CA CYS A 139 23.74 -4.80 -3.03
C CYS A 139 22.71 -5.82 -2.52
N TYR A 140 21.84 -5.42 -1.59
CA TYR A 140 20.94 -6.31 -0.86
C TYR A 140 19.86 -5.55 -0.07
N LEU A 141 18.71 -6.21 0.20
CA LEU A 141 17.65 -5.76 1.11
C LEU A 141 17.60 -6.61 2.38
N PHE A 142 17.73 -6.02 3.57
CA PHE A 142 17.73 -6.70 4.87
C PHE A 142 16.35 -7.25 5.26
N ARG A 143 15.97 -8.40 4.69
CA ARG A 143 14.75 -9.17 4.98
C ARG A 143 15.03 -10.66 5.18
N ASN A 144 13.98 -11.43 5.54
CA ASN A 144 14.01 -12.88 5.74
C ASN A 144 15.09 -13.32 6.77
N ASP A 145 15.90 -14.31 6.41
CA ASP A 145 17.02 -14.87 7.17
C ASP A 145 18.09 -13.84 7.55
N LYS A 146 18.10 -12.69 6.87
CA LYS A 146 19.11 -11.63 7.04
C LYS A 146 18.55 -10.33 7.60
N LYS A 147 17.31 -10.37 8.10
CA LYS A 147 16.63 -9.20 8.68
C LYS A 147 17.37 -8.63 9.89
N GLU A 148 18.05 -9.48 10.66
CA GLU A 148 18.79 -9.09 11.86
C GLU A 148 20.29 -8.83 11.61
N LEU A 149 20.75 -8.89 10.34
CA LEU A 149 22.13 -8.55 10.02
C LEU A 149 22.38 -7.04 10.12
N ASP A 150 23.51 -6.68 10.72
CA ASP A 150 23.99 -5.31 10.82
C ASP A 150 24.92 -4.90 9.68
N SER A 151 25.38 -5.86 8.87
CA SER A 151 26.19 -5.63 7.68
C SER A 151 25.92 -6.71 6.64
N TYR A 152 26.12 -6.38 5.36
CA TYR A 152 25.98 -7.37 4.29
C TYR A 152 27.31 -8.10 4.05
N PRO A 153 27.38 -9.44 4.20
CA PRO A 153 28.65 -10.19 4.17
C PRO A 153 29.47 -10.05 2.87
N LYS A 154 28.84 -9.73 1.73
CA LYS A 154 29.55 -9.63 0.44
C LYS A 154 30.25 -8.31 0.23
N CYS A 155 29.64 -7.19 0.62
CA CYS A 155 30.21 -5.86 0.41
C CYS A 155 30.78 -5.24 1.68
N GLY A 156 30.58 -5.86 2.85
CA GLY A 156 31.05 -5.37 4.15
C GLY A 156 30.31 -4.13 4.67
N SER A 157 29.53 -3.46 3.83
CA SER A 157 28.77 -2.27 4.18
C SER A 157 27.80 -2.51 5.33
N LEU A 158 27.78 -1.56 6.26
CA LEU A 158 26.85 -1.54 7.38
C LEU A 158 25.43 -1.26 6.90
N ARG A 159 24.47 -1.81 7.64
CA ARG A 159 23.06 -1.45 7.56
C ARG A 159 22.90 -0.02 8.05
N TRP A 160 22.20 0.79 7.28
CA TRP A 160 21.88 2.15 7.72
C TRP A 160 21.04 2.11 9.01
N LYS A 161 21.52 2.78 10.05
CA LYS A 161 20.82 3.00 11.32
C LYS A 161 20.62 4.52 11.45
N VAL A 162 19.39 4.96 11.70
CA VAL A 162 19.14 6.36 12.07
C VAL A 162 19.89 6.62 13.37
N ASP A 163 20.71 7.66 13.43
CA ASP A 163 21.37 8.05 14.66
C ASP A 163 20.31 8.55 15.67
N LYS A 164 20.38 8.12 16.93
CA LYS A 164 19.36 8.47 17.95
C LYS A 164 19.54 9.87 18.53
N GLN A 165 20.45 10.67 17.97
CA GLN A 165 20.83 11.99 18.49
C GLN A 165 20.29 13.18 17.69
N THR A 166 19.40 12.96 16.72
CA THR A 166 18.71 14.02 15.96
C THR A 166 17.20 13.93 16.07
#